data_AF-A0A069D014-F1
#
_entry.id   AF-A0A069D014-F1
#
_cell.length_a   1.000
_cell.length_b   1.000
_cell.length_c   1.000
_cell.angle_alpha   90.00
_cell.angle_beta   90.00
_cell.angle_gamma   90.00
#
_symmetry.space_group_name_H-M   'P 1'
#
loop_
_entity.id
_entity.type
_entity.pdbx_description
1 polymer ?
#
loop_
_entity_poly.entity_id
_entity_poly.type
_entity_poly.pdbx_seq_one_letter_code
_entity_poly.pdbx_strand_id
1 'polypeptide(L)'
;MDREIPKDEKNKLRNKKIIRFSVIGILCVAGVITLISLTRTGVKRKDLFVHSSSDELTKRRVQLGESNFEYVEVRSGLQPGDKVVVSDMSPYKNKNRLKVK
;
A
#
# COMPACT_ATOMS: atom_id res chain seq x y z
N MET A 1 5.68 53.02 34.79
CA MET A 1 5.13 51.99 35.69
C MET A 1 5.05 50.70 34.89
N ASP A 2 6.02 49.81 35.07
CA ASP A 2 6.06 48.54 34.36
C ASP A 2 4.98 47.62 34.91
N ARG A 3 4.01 47.25 34.07
CA ARG A 3 2.96 46.30 34.42
C ARG A 3 3.56 44.90 34.30
N GLU A 4 3.90 44.29 35.43
CA GLU A 4 4.29 42.88 35.46
C GLU A 4 3.11 41.99 35.08
N ILE A 5 3.23 41.30 33.95
CA ILE A 5 2.17 40.45 33.42
C ILE A 5 2.13 39.13 34.23
N PRO A 6 0.99 38.76 34.85
CA PRO A 6 0.86 37.55 35.64
C PRO A 6 1.13 36.29 34.80
N LYS A 7 1.78 35.29 35.43
CA LYS A 7 2.24 34.06 34.77
C LYS A 7 1.10 33.30 34.07
N ASP A 8 -0.13 33.41 34.56
CA ASP A 8 -1.31 32.75 34.02
C ASP A 8 -1.79 33.35 32.69
N GLU A 9 -1.71 34.67 32.51
CA GLU A 9 -2.01 35.30 31.22
C GLU A 9 -0.99 34.92 30.15
N LYS A 10 0.29 34.87 30.53
CA LYS A 10 1.38 34.42 29.64
C LYS A 10 1.18 32.97 29.20
N ASN A 11 0.79 32.08 30.11
CA ASN A 11 0.55 30.66 29.79
C ASN A 11 -0.69 30.46 28.91
N LYS A 12 -1.76 31.25 29.12
CA LYS A 12 -2.96 31.22 28.26
C LYS A 12 -2.66 31.66 26.82
N LEU A 13 -1.80 32.66 26.65
CA LEU A 13 -1.32 33.12 25.34
C LEU A 13 -0.41 32.07 24.66
N ARG A 14 0.48 31.43 25.42
CA ARG A 14 1.37 30.36 24.92
C ARG A 14 0.60 29.12 24.46
N ASN A 15 -0.36 28.65 25.24
CA ASN A 15 -1.17 27.48 24.89
C ASN A 15 -1.97 27.71 23.61
N LYS A 16 -2.55 28.90 23.43
CA LYS A 16 -3.27 29.27 22.19
C LYS A 16 -2.35 29.27 20.97
N LYS A 17 -1.07 29.64 21.14
CA LYS A 17 -0.07 29.64 20.08
C LYS A 17 0.38 28.22 19.72
N ILE A 18 0.62 27.37 20.72
CA ILE A 18 1.02 25.97 20.54
C ILE A 18 -0.08 25.16 19.84
N ILE A 19 -1.35 25.33 20.25
CA ILE A 19 -2.48 24.63 19.62
C ILE A 19 -2.56 24.94 18.13
N ARG A 20 -2.37 26.21 17.72
CA ARG A 20 -2.39 26.61 16.30
C ARG A 20 -1.27 25.96 15.50
N PHE A 21 -0.05 25.95 16.01
CA PHE A 21 1.09 25.29 15.34
C PHE A 21 0.94 23.78 15.29
N SER A 22 0.37 23.16 16.33
CA SER A 22 0.10 21.72 16.36
C SER A 22 -0.87 21.29 15.27
N VAL A 23 -1.93 22.06 15.01
CA VAL A 23 -2.91 21.74 13.95
C VAL A 23 -2.26 21.82 12.56
N ILE A 24 -1.43 22.83 12.31
CA ILE A 24 -0.68 22.95 11.06
C ILE A 24 0.28 21.78 10.88
N GLY A 25 0.99 21.38 11.94
CA GLY A 25 1.88 20.22 11.92
C GLY A 25 1.15 18.93 11.58
N ILE A 26 -0.01 18.68 12.18
CA ILE A 26 -0.84 17.50 11.89
C ILE A 26 -1.30 17.49 10.43
N LEU A 27 -1.73 18.64 9.90
CA LEU A 27 -2.14 18.78 8.50
C LEU A 27 -0.98 18.53 7.53
N CYS A 28 0.23 19.03 7.82
CA CYS A 28 1.42 18.76 7.03
C CYS A 28 1.75 17.26 7.02
N VAL A 29 1.73 16.61 8.18
CA VAL A 29 1.98 15.16 8.29
C VAL A 29 0.94 14.35 7.52
N ALA A 30 -0.34 14.69 7.66
CA ALA A 30 -1.41 14.06 6.89
C ALA A 30 -1.25 14.29 5.37
N GLY A 31 -0.82 15.48 4.97
CA GLY A 31 -0.49 15.81 3.58
C GLY A 31 0.64 14.95 3.03
N VAL A 32 1.71 14.75 3.78
CA VAL A 32 2.83 13.86 3.39
C VAL A 32 2.38 12.42 3.24
N ILE A 33 1.56 11.90 4.15
CA ILE A 33 0.99 10.53 4.06
C ILE A 33 0.13 10.38 2.80
N THR A 34 -0.67 11.41 2.49
CA THR A 34 -1.52 11.43 1.30
C THR A 34 -0.69 11.47 0.02
N LEU A 35 0.39 12.27 -0.02
CA LEU A 35 1.33 12.32 -1.15
C LEU A 35 2.03 10.97 -1.39
N ILE A 36 2.50 10.30 -0.33
CA ILE A 36 3.08 8.96 -0.44
C ILE A 36 2.06 7.97 -1.02
N SER A 37 0.80 8.05 -0.58
CA SER A 37 -0.27 7.17 -1.08
C SER A 37 -0.53 7.37 -2.58
N LEU A 38 -0.42 8.61 -3.09
CA LEU A 38 -0.57 8.90 -4.52
C LEU A 38 0.55 8.28 -5.37
N THR A 39 1.79 8.24 -4.87
CA THR A 39 2.92 7.62 -5.60
C THR A 39 2.80 6.09 -5.74
N ARG A 40 1.93 5.44 -4.95
CA ARG A 40 1.73 3.97 -4.98
C ARG A 40 0.82 3.49 -6.11
N THR A 41 0.28 4.39 -6.93
CA THR A 41 -0.76 4.09 -7.94
C THR A 41 -0.27 3.33 -9.18
N GLY A 42 1.04 3.13 -9.36
CA GLY A 42 1.61 2.41 -10.52
C GLY A 42 1.58 0.87 -10.45
N VAL A 43 0.96 0.26 -9.43
CA VAL A 43 1.05 -1.20 -9.24
C VAL A 43 0.06 -1.94 -10.15
N LYS A 44 0.58 -2.72 -11.11
CA LYS A 44 -0.23 -3.55 -12.01
C LYS A 44 -0.72 -4.79 -11.27
N ARG A 45 -2.04 -4.92 -11.09
CA ARG A 45 -2.65 -6.12 -10.53
C ARG A 45 -2.98 -7.11 -11.64
N LYS A 46 -2.52 -8.34 -11.48
CA LYS A 46 -2.75 -9.45 -12.43
C LYS A 46 -3.20 -10.67 -11.64
N ASP A 47 -4.18 -11.39 -12.17
CA ASP A 47 -4.54 -12.69 -11.61
C ASP A 47 -3.62 -13.77 -12.22
N LEU A 48 -2.97 -14.56 -11.37
CA LEU A 48 -2.15 -15.70 -11.74
C LEU A 48 -2.74 -16.99 -11.18
N PHE A 49 -2.56 -18.11 -11.88
CA PHE A 49 -2.88 -19.42 -11.34
C PHE A 49 -1.67 -19.98 -10.60
N VAL A 50 -1.87 -20.29 -9.32
CA VAL A 50 -0.85 -20.78 -8.41
C VAL A 50 -1.23 -22.18 -7.93
N HIS A 51 -0.24 -23.07 -7.90
CA HIS A 51 -0.39 -24.42 -7.40
C HIS A 51 -0.60 -24.40 -5.88
N SER A 52 -1.76 -24.87 -5.42
CA SER A 52 -2.11 -24.85 -3.99
C SER A 52 -1.89 -26.20 -3.30
N SER A 53 -2.13 -27.30 -4.02
CA SER A 53 -1.98 -28.68 -3.56
C SER A 53 -1.57 -29.54 -4.76
N SER A 54 -1.27 -30.84 -4.58
CA SER A 54 -0.74 -31.72 -5.64
C SER A 54 -1.47 -31.62 -6.98
N ASP A 55 -2.79 -31.40 -6.95
CA ASP A 55 -3.64 -31.49 -8.15
C ASP A 55 -4.56 -30.27 -8.31
N GLU A 56 -4.23 -29.12 -7.72
CA GLU A 56 -5.11 -27.96 -7.75
C GLU A 56 -4.39 -26.63 -8.00
N LEU A 57 -4.91 -25.89 -8.98
CA LEU A 57 -4.56 -24.51 -9.27
C LEU A 57 -5.63 -23.57 -8.74
N THR A 58 -5.18 -22.53 -8.05
CA THR A 58 -6.04 -21.47 -7.50
C THR A 58 -5.67 -20.13 -8.10
N LYS A 59 -6.68 -19.35 -8.47
CA LYS A 59 -6.48 -18.00 -9.00
C LYS A 59 -6.15 -17.06 -7.85
N ARG A 60 -4.99 -16.42 -7.92
CA ARG A 60 -4.49 -15.49 -6.89
C ARG A 60 -4.23 -14.13 -7.53
N ARG A 61 -4.67 -13.07 -6.85
CA ARG A 61 -4.40 -11.69 -7.27
C ARG A 61 -2.99 -11.32 -6.84
N VAL A 62 -2.13 -11.04 -7.81
CA VAL A 62 -0.72 -10.72 -7.62
C VAL A 62 -0.46 -9.28 -8.06
N GLN A 63 0.40 -8.59 -7.33
CA GLN A 63 0.88 -7.27 -7.68
C GLN A 63 2.21 -7.41 -8.41
N LEU A 64 2.23 -7.00 -9.67
CA LEU A 64 3.42 -7.01 -10.52
C LEU A 64 4.06 -5.62 -10.50
N GLY A 65 5.39 -5.63 -10.52
CA GLY A 65 6.24 -4.45 -10.60
C GLY A 65 6.76 -4.26 -12.01
N GLU A 66 8.06 -4.00 -12.11
CA GLU A 66 8.75 -3.86 -13.38
C GLU A 66 8.77 -5.19 -14.14
N SER A 67 8.72 -5.11 -15.47
CA SER A 67 8.74 -6.29 -16.33
C SER A 67 9.50 -5.99 -17.61
N ASN A 68 10.31 -6.93 -18.08
CA ASN A 68 10.97 -6.90 -19.38
C ASN A 68 10.77 -8.23 -20.12
N PHE A 69 11.54 -8.47 -21.17
CA PHE A 69 11.43 -9.71 -21.97
C PHE A 69 11.91 -10.96 -21.23
N GLU A 70 12.71 -10.82 -20.18
CA GLU A 70 13.35 -11.92 -19.46
C GLU A 70 12.64 -12.23 -18.14
N TYR A 71 12.17 -11.19 -17.43
CA TYR A 71 11.55 -11.36 -16.13
C TYR A 71 10.36 -10.43 -15.88
N VAL A 72 9.55 -10.83 -14.91
CA VAL A 72 8.46 -10.03 -14.32
C VAL A 72 8.67 -9.99 -12.82
N GLU A 73 8.76 -8.78 -12.25
CA GLU A 73 8.88 -8.57 -10.82
C GLU A 73 7.52 -8.81 -10.14
N VAL A 74 7.54 -9.55 -9.04
CA VAL A 74 6.37 -9.74 -8.17
C VAL A 74 6.59 -8.95 -6.89
N ARG A 75 5.77 -7.91 -6.69
CA ARG A 75 5.84 -7.05 -5.49
C ARG A 75 5.08 -7.64 -4.30
N SER A 76 3.98 -8.34 -4.56
CA SER A 76 3.20 -9.01 -3.51
C SER A 76 2.24 -10.05 -4.07
N GLY A 77 1.81 -10.98 -3.23
CA GLY A 77 0.76 -11.96 -3.56
C GLY A 77 1.27 -13.35 -3.91
N LEU A 78 2.59 -13.58 -3.86
CA LEU A 78 3.22 -14.90 -3.94
C LEU A 78 4.20 -15.08 -2.79
N GLN A 79 4.46 -16.34 -2.41
CA GLN A 79 5.45 -16.75 -1.43
C GLN A 79 6.58 -17.55 -2.09
N PRO A 80 7.80 -17.53 -1.54
CA PRO A 80 8.86 -18.44 -1.99
C PRO A 80 8.39 -19.89 -1.97
N GLY A 81 8.59 -20.61 -3.07
CA GLY A 81 8.11 -21.98 -3.26
C GLY A 81 6.75 -22.11 -3.96
N ASP A 82 6.00 -21.01 -4.14
CA ASP A 82 4.80 -21.01 -4.97
C ASP A 82 5.17 -21.34 -6.43
N LYS A 83 4.44 -22.29 -7.02
CA LYS A 83 4.55 -22.62 -8.45
C LYS A 83 3.42 -21.93 -9.21
N VAL A 84 3.78 -21.17 -10.23
CA VAL A 84 2.83 -20.41 -11.05
C VAL A 84 2.75 -20.95 -12.47
N VAL A 85 1.58 -20.82 -13.10
CA VAL A 85 1.39 -21.20 -14.50
C VAL A 85 1.73 -20.03 -15.41
N VAL A 86 2.68 -20.25 -16.33
CA VAL A 86 3.13 -19.25 -17.32
C VAL A 86 2.49 -19.41 -18.69
N SER A 87 1.80 -20.54 -18.94
CA SER A 87 1.09 -20.83 -20.18
C SER A 87 -0.15 -19.96 -20.36
N ASP A 88 -0.69 -19.90 -21.57
CA ASP A 88 -1.93 -19.16 -21.85
C ASP A 88 -3.13 -19.77 -21.10
N MET A 89 -3.65 -19.00 -20.13
CA MET A 89 -4.81 -19.36 -19.31
C MET A 89 -6.10 -18.68 -19.77
N SER A 90 -6.12 -18.08 -20.96
CA SER A 90 -7.30 -17.42 -21.54
C SER A 90 -8.56 -18.30 -21.55
N PRO A 91 -8.50 -19.61 -21.89
CA PRO A 91 -9.66 -20.50 -21.84
C PRO A 91 -10.28 -20.66 -20.44
N TYR A 92 -9.50 -20.37 -19.40
CA TYR A 92 -9.89 -20.55 -17.99
C TYR A 92 -10.08 -19.22 -17.25
N LYS A 93 -10.14 -18.08 -17.96
CA LYS A 93 -10.26 -16.74 -17.37
C LYS A 93 -11.42 -16.60 -16.37
N ASN A 94 -12.52 -17.31 -16.63
CA ASN A 94 -13.76 -17.29 -15.84
C ASN A 94 -13.78 -18.33 -14.70
N LYS A 95 -12.70 -19.12 -14.52
CA LYS A 95 -12.60 -20.12 -13.45
C LYS A 95 -11.63 -19.63 -12.38
N ASN A 96 -11.99 -19.84 -11.11
CA ASN A 96 -11.14 -19.48 -9.97
C ASN A 96 -10.31 -20.66 -9.46
N ARG A 97 -10.72 -21.89 -9.76
CA ARG A 97 -10.07 -23.13 -9.34
C ARG A 97 -10.06 -24.10 -10.52
N LEU A 98 -8.95 -24.83 -10.68
CA LEU A 98 -8.78 -25.85 -11.71
C LEU A 98 -8.12 -27.07 -11.07
N LYS A 99 -8.51 -28.27 -11.48
CA LYS A 99 -7.78 -29.49 -11.14
C LYS A 99 -6.78 -29.80 -12.23
N VAL A 100 -5.56 -30.14 -11.82
CA VAL A 100 -4.52 -30.68 -12.70
C VAL A 100 -4.70 -32.19 -12.72
N LYS A 101 -4.56 -32.81 -13.89
CA LYS A 101 -4.59 -34.26 -14.09
C LYS A 101 -3.24 -34.72 -14.61
#